data_AF-A0A0G0J528-F1
#
_entry.id   AF-A0A0G0J528-F1
#
_cell.length_a   1.000
_cell.length_b   1.000
_cell.length_c   1.000
_cell.angle_alpha   90.00
_cell.angle_beta   90.00
_cell.angle_gamma   90.00
#
_symmetry.space_group_name_H-M   'P 1'
#
loop_
_entity.id
_entity.type
_entity.pdbx_description
1 polymer ?
#
loop_
_entity_poly.entity_id
_entity_poly.type
_entity_poly.pdbx_seq_one_letter_code
_entity_poly.pdbx_strand_id
1 'polypeptide(L)'
;MKKIGSWLVMAVITLIITAVYASAQTPTEQIAEINYEATALAKVQDALMAEQADIDAEKQQLIEQKNTYDEAMRIFKEKDSQLVSDISAFQAEISQRDSATEHHNIDKPDPYDTAAVNSYNAEAERLNAWRDRIGSKKDDLERRIDDEEFVANGLENSRKKYNEYVIAWAAKSKSLNDRWDEQWAKVEKIKHRMLDACKELIENPNTKDEALKLGCGNVQFDNADPNLPPLR
;
A
#
# COMPACT_ATOMS: atom_id res chain seq x y z
N MET A 1 7.35 -4.75 21.79
CA MET A 1 6.35 -5.15 20.76
C MET A 1 5.67 -6.43 21.23
N LYS A 2 4.40 -6.33 21.62
CA LYS A 2 3.62 -7.44 22.20
C LYS A 2 3.22 -8.40 21.09
N LYS A 3 3.80 -9.60 21.07
CA LYS A 3 3.34 -10.76 20.29
C LYS A 3 2.12 -11.35 21.00
N ILE A 4 0.92 -10.85 20.70
CA ILE A 4 -0.33 -11.43 21.17
C ILE A 4 -1.26 -11.49 19.96
N GLY A 5 -1.20 -12.57 19.19
CA GLY A 5 -2.03 -12.68 17.99
C GLY A 5 -1.94 -13.98 17.20
N SER A 6 -1.27 -15.02 17.72
CA SER A 6 -1.11 -16.30 17.00
C SER A 6 -1.64 -17.51 17.78
N TRP A 7 -1.98 -17.34 19.06
CA TRP A 7 -2.46 -18.45 19.90
C TRP A 7 -3.99 -18.58 19.96
N LEU A 8 -4.72 -17.50 19.62
CA LEU A 8 -6.18 -17.50 19.66
C LEU A 8 -6.80 -18.13 18.40
N VAL A 9 -6.14 -18.00 17.23
CA VAL A 9 -6.62 -18.63 15.98
C VAL A 9 -6.37 -20.15 15.97
N MET A 10 -5.26 -20.61 16.56
CA MET A 10 -5.00 -22.06 16.68
C MET A 10 -5.93 -22.76 17.68
N ALA A 11 -6.45 -22.05 18.69
CA ALA A 11 -7.35 -22.64 19.68
C ALA A 11 -8.76 -22.96 19.14
N VAL A 12 -9.19 -22.29 18.06
CA VAL A 12 -10.50 -22.55 17.44
C VAL A 12 -10.46 -23.76 16.49
N ILE A 13 -9.28 -24.17 16.04
CA ILE A 13 -9.11 -25.28 15.08
C ILE A 13 -8.97 -26.65 15.79
N THR A 14 -8.69 -26.70 17.10
CA THR A 14 -8.34 -27.96 17.80
C THR A 14 -9.50 -28.66 18.54
N LEU A 15 -10.76 -28.36 18.23
CA LEU A 15 -11.90 -28.89 18.98
C LEU A 15 -12.94 -29.64 18.14
N ILE A 16 -12.47 -30.36 17.10
CA ILE A 16 -13.32 -31.28 16.31
C ILE A 16 -12.55 -32.58 16.03
N ILE A 17 -12.10 -33.28 17.07
CA ILE A 17 -11.71 -34.69 16.94
C ILE A 17 -12.17 -35.43 18.19
N THR A 18 -13.44 -35.84 18.22
CA THR A 18 -13.91 -36.90 19.11
C THR A 18 -14.67 -37.92 18.28
N ALA A 19 -13.98 -39.04 18.06
CA ALA A 19 -14.48 -40.41 17.90
C ALA A 19 -15.82 -40.61 17.19
N VAL A 20 -15.72 -40.97 15.91
CA VAL A 20 -16.79 -41.60 15.11
C VAL A 20 -17.04 -43.01 15.66
N TYR A 21 -18.09 -43.18 16.46
CA TYR A 21 -18.82 -44.44 16.52
C TYR A 21 -19.92 -44.36 15.48
N ALA A 22 -19.80 -45.14 14.40
CA ALA A 22 -20.81 -45.29 13.37
C ALA A 22 -22.03 -46.05 13.94
N SER A 23 -22.87 -45.34 14.68
CA SER A 23 -24.29 -45.63 14.78
C SER A 23 -24.97 -44.90 13.62
N ALA A 24 -25.96 -45.53 12.98
CA ALA A 24 -26.74 -44.87 11.95
C ALA A 24 -27.49 -43.70 12.59
N GLN A 25 -26.94 -42.48 12.47
CA GLN A 25 -27.62 -41.26 12.90
C GLN A 25 -28.96 -41.17 12.17
N THR A 26 -30.00 -40.82 12.90
CA THR A 26 -31.30 -40.52 12.27
C THR A 26 -31.15 -39.31 11.34
N PRO A 27 -31.92 -39.23 10.24
CA PRO A 27 -31.88 -38.08 9.34
C PRO A 27 -32.04 -36.72 10.07
N THR A 28 -32.84 -36.69 11.13
CA THR A 28 -33.02 -35.51 12.01
C THR A 28 -31.74 -35.12 12.76
N GLU A 29 -30.98 -36.07 13.29
CA GLU A 29 -29.70 -35.81 13.95
C GLU A 29 -28.64 -35.31 12.97
N GLN A 30 -28.64 -35.84 11.74
CA GLN A 30 -27.75 -35.35 10.67
C GLN A 30 -28.06 -33.90 10.30
N ILE A 31 -29.34 -33.52 10.20
CA ILE A 31 -29.74 -32.13 9.90
C ILE A 31 -29.37 -31.17 11.03
N ALA A 32 -29.54 -31.58 12.29
CA ALA A 32 -29.14 -30.77 13.44
C ALA A 32 -27.62 -30.51 13.46
N GLU A 33 -26.82 -31.52 13.14
CA GLU A 33 -25.36 -31.40 12.99
C GLU A 33 -24.98 -30.45 11.84
N ILE A 34 -25.62 -30.59 10.67
CA ILE A 34 -25.40 -29.72 9.51
C ILE A 34 -25.75 -28.26 9.84
N ASN A 35 -26.84 -28.01 10.55
CA ASN A 35 -27.25 -26.66 10.97
C ASN A 35 -26.28 -26.04 11.99
N TYR A 36 -25.72 -26.86 12.90
CA TYR A 36 -24.69 -26.40 13.82
C TYR A 36 -23.40 -26.01 13.08
N GLU A 37 -22.96 -26.83 12.12
CA GLU A 37 -21.80 -26.52 11.27
C GLU A 37 -22.03 -25.24 10.44
N ALA A 38 -23.22 -25.07 9.85
CA ALA A 38 -23.58 -23.88 9.08
C ALA A 38 -23.55 -22.60 9.94
N THR A 39 -24.08 -22.67 11.17
CA THR A 39 -24.05 -21.54 12.11
C THR A 39 -22.63 -21.18 12.52
N ALA A 40 -21.75 -22.18 12.68
CA ALA A 40 -20.34 -21.95 12.95
C ALA A 40 -19.63 -21.30 11.75
N LEU A 41 -19.94 -21.73 10.53
CA LEU A 41 -19.39 -21.12 9.30
C LEU A 41 -19.84 -19.67 9.12
N ALA A 42 -21.11 -19.34 9.39
CA ALA A 42 -21.61 -17.96 9.29
C ALA A 42 -20.78 -17.00 10.15
N LYS A 43 -20.42 -17.40 11.38
CA LYS A 43 -19.53 -16.60 12.25
C LYS A 43 -18.12 -16.43 11.69
N VAL A 44 -17.59 -17.44 11.00
CA VAL A 44 -16.29 -17.34 10.34
C VAL A 44 -16.39 -16.39 9.14
N GLN A 45 -17.49 -16.43 8.39
CA GLN A 45 -17.76 -15.53 7.28
C GLN A 45 -17.84 -14.07 7.72
N ASP A 46 -18.55 -13.78 8.82
CA ASP A 46 -18.60 -12.43 9.41
C ASP A 46 -17.20 -11.91 9.78
N ALA A 47 -16.37 -12.78 10.38
CA ALA A 47 -15.00 -12.44 10.73
C ALA A 47 -14.12 -12.17 9.49
N LEU A 48 -14.29 -12.97 8.42
CA LEU A 48 -13.59 -12.76 7.14
C LEU A 48 -14.04 -11.47 6.45
N MET A 49 -15.32 -11.11 6.53
CA MET A 49 -15.84 -9.83 6.01
C MET A 49 -15.26 -8.63 6.75
N ALA A 50 -15.16 -8.71 8.08
CA ALA A 50 -14.52 -7.66 8.87
C ALA A 50 -13.03 -7.51 8.50
N GLU A 51 -12.32 -8.64 8.33
CA GLU A 51 -10.91 -8.64 7.92
C GLU A 51 -10.73 -8.11 6.49
N GLN A 52 -11.67 -8.38 5.58
CA GLN A 52 -11.68 -7.82 4.22
C GLN A 52 -11.82 -6.30 4.24
N ALA A 53 -12.72 -5.76 5.07
CA ALA A 53 -12.91 -4.32 5.22
C ALA A 53 -11.63 -3.63 5.72
N ASP A 54 -10.91 -4.25 6.66
CA ASP A 54 -9.62 -3.73 7.14
C ASP A 54 -8.55 -3.73 6.03
N ILE A 55 -8.49 -4.78 5.20
CA ILE A 55 -7.56 -4.86 4.06
C ILE A 55 -7.89 -3.83 2.98
N ASP A 56 -9.18 -3.57 2.73
CA ASP A 56 -9.61 -2.57 1.75
C ASP A 56 -9.34 -1.14 2.26
N ALA A 57 -9.51 -0.88 3.55
CA ALA A 57 -9.12 0.39 4.16
C ALA A 57 -7.60 0.62 4.07
N GLU A 58 -6.80 -0.41 4.36
CA GLU A 58 -5.34 -0.39 4.22
C GLU A 58 -4.92 -0.13 2.76
N LYS A 59 -5.62 -0.73 1.79
CA LYS A 59 -5.38 -0.49 0.35
C LYS A 59 -5.60 0.97 -0.04
N GLN A 60 -6.67 1.59 0.45
CA GLN A 60 -6.96 3.00 0.15
C GLN A 60 -5.88 3.92 0.70
N GLN A 61 -5.48 3.71 1.96
CA GLN A 61 -4.39 4.48 2.59
C GLN A 61 -3.08 4.33 1.83
N LEU A 62 -2.76 3.10 1.40
CA LEU A 62 -1.60 2.83 0.58
C LEU A 62 -1.67 3.65 -0.73
N ILE A 63 -2.75 3.53 -1.51
CA ILE A 63 -2.91 4.28 -2.77
C ILE A 63 -2.73 5.80 -2.58
N GLU A 64 -3.32 6.38 -1.54
CA GLU A 64 -3.19 7.80 -1.24
C GLU A 64 -1.75 8.22 -0.92
N GLN A 65 -1.06 7.43 -0.10
CA GLN A 65 0.35 7.67 0.23
C GLN A 65 1.25 7.53 -1.02
N LYS A 66 1.01 6.52 -1.86
CA LYS A 66 1.74 6.35 -3.12
C LYS A 66 1.61 7.60 -3.99
N ASN A 67 0.39 8.08 -4.20
CA ASN A 67 0.13 9.25 -5.04
C ASN A 67 0.83 10.50 -4.47
N THR A 68 0.86 10.65 -3.15
CA THR A 68 1.57 11.74 -2.48
C THR A 68 3.07 11.68 -2.73
N TYR A 69 3.70 10.50 -2.61
CA TYR A 69 5.13 10.34 -2.88
C TYR A 69 5.49 10.49 -4.36
N ASP A 70 4.65 9.98 -5.27
CA ASP A 70 4.85 10.13 -6.71
C ASP A 70 4.81 11.61 -7.13
N GLU A 71 3.87 12.38 -6.58
CA GLU A 71 3.77 13.82 -6.83
C GLU A 71 4.96 14.59 -6.23
N ALA A 72 5.36 14.27 -5.00
CA ALA A 72 6.55 14.86 -4.38
C ALA A 72 7.81 14.59 -5.21
N MET A 73 7.96 13.37 -5.74
CA MET A 73 9.07 13.00 -6.62
C MET A 73 9.03 13.74 -7.97
N ARG A 74 7.84 13.95 -8.54
CA ARG A 74 7.67 14.74 -9.77
C ARG A 74 8.14 16.18 -9.55
N ILE A 75 7.64 16.82 -8.49
CA ILE A 75 8.03 18.21 -8.13
C ILE A 75 9.52 18.30 -7.86
N PHE A 76 10.10 17.31 -7.17
CA PHE A 76 11.53 17.27 -6.90
C PHE A 76 12.35 17.22 -8.19
N LYS A 77 12.01 16.33 -9.14
CA LYS A 77 12.69 16.23 -10.44
C LYS A 77 12.61 17.51 -11.27
N GLU A 78 11.48 18.22 -11.20
CA GLU A 78 11.33 19.51 -11.89
C GLU A 78 12.25 20.57 -11.28
N LYS A 79 12.38 20.60 -9.95
CA LYS A 79 13.31 21.51 -9.26
C LYS A 79 14.77 21.19 -9.54
N ASP A 80 15.15 19.92 -9.48
CA ASP A 80 16.49 19.43 -9.80
C ASP A 80 16.88 19.82 -11.24
N SER A 81 15.98 19.59 -12.21
CA SER A 81 16.21 20.02 -13.60
C SER A 81 16.38 21.54 -13.73
N GLN A 82 15.64 22.34 -12.97
CA GLN A 82 15.79 23.79 -12.95
C GLN A 82 17.13 24.19 -12.34
N LEU A 83 17.55 23.54 -11.24
CA LEU A 83 18.82 23.81 -10.58
C LEU A 83 20.01 23.48 -11.50
N VAL A 84 19.98 22.34 -12.20
CA VAL A 84 21.01 21.97 -13.18
C VAL A 84 21.10 22.98 -14.33
N SER A 85 19.95 23.49 -14.79
CA SER A 85 19.89 24.55 -15.80
C SER A 85 20.51 25.85 -15.29
N ASP A 86 20.15 26.27 -14.08
CA ASP A 86 20.69 27.46 -13.43
C ASP A 86 22.22 27.33 -13.26
N ILE A 87 22.72 26.19 -12.77
CA ILE A 87 24.17 25.91 -12.64
C ILE A 87 24.88 26.04 -13.99
N SER A 88 24.30 25.48 -15.05
CA SER A 88 24.89 25.54 -16.39
C SER A 88 24.95 26.97 -16.93
N ALA A 89 23.89 27.75 -16.72
CA ALA A 89 23.86 29.17 -17.06
C ALA A 89 24.91 29.96 -16.26
N PHE A 90 25.07 29.66 -14.96
CA PHE A 90 26.10 30.28 -14.11
C PHE A 90 27.52 29.93 -14.56
N GLN A 91 27.80 28.68 -14.93
CA GLN A 91 29.11 28.28 -15.45
C GLN A 91 29.47 29.00 -16.76
N ALA A 92 28.48 29.21 -17.63
CA ALA A 92 28.66 29.98 -18.85
C ALA A 92 28.97 31.48 -18.55
N GLU A 93 28.27 32.08 -17.59
CA GLU A 93 28.54 33.46 -17.15
C GLU A 93 29.94 33.60 -16.55
N ILE A 94 30.38 32.64 -15.72
CA ILE A 94 31.74 32.61 -15.15
C ILE A 94 32.78 32.57 -16.26
N SER A 95 32.65 31.66 -17.23
CA SER A 95 33.62 31.51 -18.32
C SER A 95 33.76 32.77 -19.19
N GLN A 96 32.65 33.47 -19.46
CA GLN A 96 32.68 34.74 -20.20
C GLN A 96 33.41 35.85 -19.42
N ARG A 97 33.27 35.87 -18.10
CA ARG A 97 33.79 36.94 -17.23
C ARG A 97 35.21 36.70 -16.76
N ASP A 98 35.64 35.44 -16.62
CA ASP A 98 37.05 35.09 -16.44
C ASP A 98 37.87 35.57 -17.64
N SER A 99 37.34 35.38 -18.86
CA SER A 99 37.96 35.91 -20.08
C SER A 99 38.09 37.44 -20.06
N ALA A 100 37.06 38.16 -19.57
CA ALA A 100 37.12 39.61 -19.42
C ALA A 100 38.13 40.06 -18.35
N THR A 101 38.24 39.32 -17.25
CA THR A 101 39.23 39.58 -16.18
C THR A 101 40.66 39.36 -16.68
N GLU A 102 40.87 38.34 -17.51
CA GLU A 102 42.17 38.07 -18.12
C GLU A 102 42.58 39.19 -19.09
N HIS A 103 41.67 39.67 -19.94
CA HIS A 103 41.91 40.85 -20.77
C HIS A 103 42.23 42.10 -19.95
N HIS A 104 41.46 42.38 -18.89
CA HIS A 104 41.72 43.52 -18.01
C HIS A 104 43.10 43.45 -17.32
N ASN A 105 43.61 42.27 -16.98
CA ASN A 105 44.94 42.14 -16.36
C ASN A 105 46.10 42.34 -17.35
N ILE A 106 45.86 42.12 -18.65
CA ILE A 106 46.84 42.29 -19.72
C ILE A 106 46.90 43.77 -20.17
N ASP A 107 45.75 44.43 -20.29
CA ASP A 107 45.61 45.79 -20.82
C ASP A 107 45.86 46.89 -19.76
N LYS A 108 47.03 46.85 -19.10
CA LYS A 108 47.40 47.89 -18.14
C LYS A 108 47.68 49.22 -18.85
N PRO A 109 47.03 50.32 -18.44
CA PRO A 109 47.25 51.63 -19.04
C PRO A 109 48.63 52.21 -18.66
N ASP A 110 49.08 53.18 -19.45
CA ASP A 110 50.24 54.01 -19.10
C ASP A 110 49.97 54.68 -17.73
N PRO A 111 50.84 54.51 -16.73
CA PRO A 111 50.66 55.09 -15.40
C PRO A 111 50.62 56.63 -15.38
N TYR A 112 51.06 57.30 -16.45
CA TYR A 112 51.03 58.76 -16.56
C TYR A 112 49.73 59.31 -17.18
N ASP A 113 48.87 58.46 -17.75
CA ASP A 113 47.53 58.85 -18.18
C ASP A 113 46.53 58.64 -17.05
N THR A 114 46.26 59.73 -16.30
CA THR A 114 45.35 59.72 -15.16
C THR A 114 43.92 59.30 -15.54
N ALA A 115 43.46 59.60 -16.75
CA ALA A 115 42.12 59.22 -17.19
C ALA A 115 42.04 57.71 -17.48
N ALA A 116 43.06 57.14 -18.13
CA ALA A 116 43.15 55.71 -18.41
C ALA A 116 43.31 54.88 -17.12
N VAL A 117 44.13 55.34 -16.16
CA VAL A 117 44.31 54.69 -14.85
C VAL A 117 43.01 54.70 -14.03
N ASN A 118 42.25 55.81 -14.05
CA ASN A 118 40.97 55.87 -13.35
C ASN A 118 39.93 54.91 -13.95
N SER A 119 39.86 54.81 -15.28
CA SER A 119 38.96 53.86 -15.95
C SER A 119 39.34 52.41 -15.64
N TYR A 120 40.63 52.10 -15.61
CA TYR A 120 41.15 50.79 -15.24
C TYR A 120 40.75 50.39 -13.81
N ASN A 121 41.00 51.27 -12.83
CA ASN A 121 40.65 51.00 -11.43
C ASN A 121 39.13 50.83 -11.23
N ALA A 122 38.30 51.61 -11.94
CA ALA A 122 36.85 51.48 -11.89
C ALA A 122 36.35 50.14 -12.46
N GLU A 123 37.05 49.60 -13.46
CA GLU A 123 36.75 48.28 -14.01
C GLU A 123 37.21 47.15 -13.07
N ALA A 124 38.38 47.28 -12.43
CA ALA A 124 38.83 46.36 -11.38
C ALA A 124 37.85 46.29 -10.21
N GLU A 125 37.30 47.43 -9.75
CA GLU A 125 36.27 47.47 -8.71
C GLU A 125 34.99 46.74 -9.12
N ARG A 126 34.55 46.90 -10.38
CA ARG A 126 33.38 46.17 -10.92
C ARG A 126 33.64 44.67 -10.99
N LEU A 127 34.84 44.25 -11.41
CA LEU A 127 35.23 42.84 -11.47
C LEU A 127 35.32 42.21 -10.07
N ASN A 128 35.84 42.94 -9.08
CA ASN A 128 35.89 42.49 -7.68
C ASN A 128 34.50 42.35 -7.07
N ALA A 129 33.63 43.36 -7.24
CA ALA A 129 32.24 43.29 -6.77
C ALA A 129 31.45 42.14 -7.42
N TRP A 130 31.75 41.84 -8.69
CA TRP A 130 31.18 40.68 -9.37
C TRP A 130 31.74 39.36 -8.81
N ARG A 131 33.05 39.27 -8.55
CA ARG A 131 33.66 38.08 -7.94
C ARG A 131 33.06 37.75 -6.57
N ASP A 132 32.80 38.77 -5.74
CA ASP A 132 32.14 38.59 -4.45
C ASP A 132 30.69 38.07 -4.60
N ARG A 133 29.95 38.59 -5.58
CA ARG A 133 28.61 38.10 -5.92
C ARG A 133 28.64 36.65 -6.41
N ILE A 134 29.62 36.27 -7.23
CA ILE A 134 29.80 34.90 -7.72
C ILE A 134 30.13 33.95 -6.57
N GLY A 135 31.04 34.35 -5.67
CA GLY A 135 31.39 33.55 -4.49
C GLY A 135 30.16 33.27 -3.63
N SER A 136 29.40 34.31 -3.27
CA SER A 136 28.16 34.14 -2.50
C SER A 136 27.12 33.26 -3.21
N LYS A 137 27.06 33.30 -4.54
CA LYS A 137 26.10 32.52 -5.30
C LYS A 137 26.52 31.07 -5.46
N LYS A 138 27.82 30.81 -5.56
CA LYS A 138 28.38 29.47 -5.53
C LYS A 138 28.07 28.78 -4.20
N ASP A 139 28.31 29.46 -3.08
CA ASP A 139 28.02 28.92 -1.74
C ASP A 139 26.52 28.61 -1.56
N ASP A 140 25.63 29.44 -2.12
CA ASP A 140 24.19 29.20 -2.10
C ASP A 140 23.78 27.98 -2.95
N LEU A 141 24.35 27.83 -4.15
CA LEU A 141 24.10 26.69 -5.01
C LEU A 141 24.61 25.38 -4.41
N GLU A 142 25.81 25.37 -3.82
CA GLU A 142 26.35 24.19 -3.13
C GLU A 142 25.44 23.76 -1.97
N ARG A 143 24.96 24.71 -1.16
CA ARG A 143 24.00 24.40 -0.10
C ARG A 143 22.68 23.82 -0.64
N ARG A 144 22.17 24.38 -1.75
CA ARG A 144 20.94 23.88 -2.39
C ARG A 144 21.10 22.46 -2.94
N ILE A 145 22.27 22.12 -3.48
CA ILE A 145 22.58 20.75 -3.91
C ILE A 145 22.53 19.79 -2.72
N ASP A 146 23.19 20.13 -1.61
CA ASP A 146 23.20 19.29 -0.41
C ASP A 146 21.77 19.07 0.15
N ASP A 147 20.96 20.14 0.19
CA ASP A 147 19.56 20.08 0.63
C ASP A 147 18.72 19.19 -0.31
N GLU A 148 18.91 19.30 -1.63
CA GLU A 148 18.20 18.49 -2.61
C GLU A 148 18.62 17.02 -2.55
N GLU A 149 19.91 16.71 -2.39
CA GLU A 149 20.38 15.34 -2.18
C GLU A 149 19.80 14.71 -0.90
N PHE A 150 19.72 15.49 0.19
CA PHE A 150 19.08 15.04 1.42
C PHE A 150 17.60 14.68 1.20
N VAL A 151 16.86 15.54 0.49
CA VAL A 151 15.45 15.31 0.14
C VAL A 151 15.30 14.09 -0.78
N ALA A 152 16.14 13.95 -1.80
CA ALA A 152 16.13 12.80 -2.72
C ALA A 152 16.31 11.47 -1.95
N ASN A 153 17.30 11.41 -1.07
CA ASN A 153 17.55 10.25 -0.21
C ASN A 153 16.35 9.94 0.71
N GLY A 154 15.71 10.97 1.26
CA GLY A 154 14.50 10.82 2.08
C GLY A 154 13.33 10.23 1.28
N LEU A 155 13.10 10.70 0.06
CA LEU A 155 12.05 10.21 -0.83
C LEU A 155 12.32 8.78 -1.29
N GLU A 156 13.57 8.43 -1.63
CA GLU A 156 13.93 7.07 -2.04
C GLU A 156 13.73 6.05 -0.91
N ASN A 157 14.16 6.40 0.31
CA ASN A 157 13.93 5.56 1.49
C ASN A 157 12.44 5.36 1.78
N SER A 158 11.64 6.42 1.62
CA SER A 158 10.18 6.36 1.81
C SER A 158 9.53 5.47 0.76
N ARG A 159 9.94 5.59 -0.51
CA ARG A 159 9.50 4.73 -1.61
C ARG A 159 9.84 3.25 -1.36
N LYS A 160 11.05 2.96 -0.85
CA LYS A 160 11.46 1.59 -0.52
C LYS A 160 10.57 0.98 0.57
N LYS A 161 10.36 1.70 1.69
CA LYS A 161 9.46 1.25 2.77
C LYS A 161 8.03 1.03 2.26
N TYR A 162 7.57 1.92 1.39
CA TYR A 162 6.24 1.80 0.81
C TYR A 162 6.10 0.55 -0.07
N ASN A 163 7.10 0.21 -0.88
CA ASN A 163 7.11 -1.05 -1.63
C ASN A 163 7.06 -2.28 -0.72
N GLU A 164 7.76 -2.25 0.42
CA GLU A 164 7.70 -3.32 1.43
C GLU A 164 6.28 -3.46 2.00
N TYR A 165 5.60 -2.35 2.30
CA TYR A 165 4.20 -2.37 2.76
C TYR A 165 3.24 -2.93 1.71
N VAL A 166 3.40 -2.57 0.43
CA VAL A 166 2.57 -3.12 -0.65
C VAL A 166 2.75 -4.63 -0.79
N ILE A 167 3.98 -5.14 -0.68
CA ILE A 167 4.26 -6.58 -0.72
C ILE A 167 3.60 -7.29 0.48
N ALA A 168 3.72 -6.72 1.68
CA ALA A 168 3.10 -7.27 2.89
C ALA A 168 1.56 -7.28 2.78
N TRP A 169 0.97 -6.20 2.29
CA TRP A 169 -0.46 -6.09 2.04
C TRP A 169 -0.93 -7.13 1.02
N ALA A 170 -0.21 -7.31 -0.09
CA ALA A 170 -0.56 -8.31 -1.11
C ALA A 170 -0.51 -9.74 -0.56
N ALA A 171 0.47 -10.06 0.29
CA ALA A 171 0.55 -11.35 0.97
C ALA A 171 -0.64 -11.57 1.94
N LYS A 172 -1.01 -10.53 2.70
CA LYS A 172 -2.17 -10.56 3.61
C LYS A 172 -3.49 -10.76 2.85
N SER A 173 -3.69 -10.00 1.76
CA SER A 173 -4.86 -10.14 0.88
C SER A 173 -4.95 -11.54 0.26
N LYS A 174 -3.82 -12.10 -0.21
CA LYS A 174 -3.79 -13.48 -0.73
C LYS A 174 -4.18 -14.49 0.34
N SER A 175 -3.61 -14.38 1.55
CA SER A 175 -3.95 -15.28 2.65
C SER A 175 -5.43 -15.21 3.05
N LEU A 176 -6.07 -14.03 2.91
CA LEU A 176 -7.50 -13.89 3.16
C LEU A 176 -8.32 -14.57 2.06
N ASN A 177 -7.95 -14.41 0.80
CA ASN A 177 -8.59 -15.11 -0.33
C ASN A 177 -8.49 -16.63 -0.19
N ASP A 178 -7.30 -17.15 0.15
CA ASP A 178 -7.12 -18.59 0.37
C ASP A 178 -8.05 -19.13 1.49
N ARG A 179 -8.27 -18.33 2.55
CA ARG A 179 -9.21 -18.66 3.63
C ARG A 179 -10.68 -18.57 3.17
N TRP A 180 -11.02 -17.58 2.34
CA TRP A 180 -12.35 -17.47 1.74
C TRP A 180 -12.67 -18.70 0.87
N ASP A 181 -11.72 -19.11 0.02
CA ASP A 181 -11.86 -20.30 -0.83
C ASP A 181 -12.05 -21.56 0.03
N GLU A 182 -11.31 -21.70 1.13
CA GLU A 182 -11.47 -22.82 2.07
C GLU A 182 -12.86 -22.84 2.73
N GLN A 183 -13.37 -21.69 3.18
CA GLN A 183 -14.71 -21.63 3.77
C GLN A 183 -15.79 -21.88 2.72
N TRP A 184 -15.62 -21.36 1.51
CA TRP A 184 -16.56 -21.58 0.41
C TRP A 184 -16.69 -23.07 0.06
N ALA A 185 -15.56 -23.78 0.01
CA ALA A 185 -15.57 -25.24 -0.19
C ALA A 185 -16.31 -25.98 0.94
N LYS A 186 -16.22 -25.49 2.19
CA LYS A 186 -16.99 -26.05 3.33
C LYS A 186 -18.49 -25.75 3.21
N VAL A 187 -18.87 -24.54 2.79
CA VAL A 187 -20.28 -24.19 2.49
C VAL A 187 -20.84 -25.13 1.41
N GLU A 188 -20.10 -25.36 0.34
CA GLU A 188 -20.51 -26.24 -0.75
C GLU A 188 -20.69 -27.69 -0.27
N LYS A 189 -19.77 -28.19 0.58
CA LYS A 189 -19.91 -29.51 1.21
C LYS A 189 -21.14 -29.61 2.12
N ILE A 190 -21.41 -28.58 2.94
CA ILE A 190 -22.59 -28.48 3.80
C ILE A 190 -23.88 -28.50 2.96
N LYS A 191 -23.89 -27.75 1.86
CA LYS A 191 -25.00 -27.74 0.90
C LYS A 191 -25.27 -29.13 0.33
N HIS A 192 -24.23 -29.85 -0.11
CA HIS A 192 -24.39 -31.21 -0.61
C HIS A 192 -24.91 -32.17 0.46
N ARG A 193 -24.34 -32.14 1.68
CA ARG A 193 -24.82 -32.95 2.81
C ARG A 193 -26.29 -32.66 3.14
N MET A 194 -26.71 -31.39 3.10
CA MET A 194 -28.09 -30.99 3.36
C MET A 194 -29.03 -31.53 2.28
N LEU A 195 -28.65 -31.45 1.00
CA LEU A 195 -29.43 -32.01 -0.10
C LEU A 195 -29.57 -33.53 0.02
N ASP A 196 -28.51 -34.23 0.41
CA ASP A 196 -28.53 -35.68 0.61
C ASP A 196 -29.41 -36.08 1.81
N ALA A 197 -29.30 -35.38 2.94
CA ALA A 197 -30.11 -35.63 4.13
C ALA A 197 -31.61 -35.35 3.89
N CYS A 198 -31.92 -34.38 3.02
CA CYS A 198 -33.28 -34.00 2.66
C CYS A 198 -33.82 -34.71 1.42
N LYS A 199 -33.05 -35.61 0.81
CA LYS A 199 -33.40 -36.29 -0.45
C LYS A 199 -34.72 -37.04 -0.37
N GLU A 200 -35.00 -37.71 0.75
CA GLU A 200 -36.26 -38.45 0.94
C GLU A 200 -37.48 -37.51 0.95
N LEU A 201 -37.33 -36.28 1.45
CA LEU A 201 -38.37 -35.25 1.39
C LEU A 201 -38.56 -34.70 -0.03
N ILE A 202 -37.47 -34.58 -0.80
CA ILE A 202 -37.48 -34.14 -2.20
C ILE A 202 -38.17 -35.19 -3.08
N GLU A 203 -37.85 -36.47 -2.87
CA GLU A 203 -38.40 -37.59 -3.64
C GLU A 203 -39.80 -38.01 -3.17
N ASN A 204 -40.13 -37.80 -1.89
CA ASN A 204 -41.44 -38.10 -1.31
C ASN A 204 -41.94 -36.97 -0.37
N PRO A 205 -42.53 -35.90 -0.95
CA PRO A 205 -42.99 -34.73 -0.19
C PRO A 205 -44.07 -35.03 0.87
N ASN A 206 -44.75 -36.17 0.75
CA ASN A 206 -45.81 -36.61 1.65
C ASN A 206 -45.32 -37.51 2.79
N THR A 207 -44.00 -37.57 3.04
CA THR A 207 -43.45 -38.29 4.19
C THR A 207 -44.18 -37.92 5.48
N LYS A 208 -44.38 -38.89 6.38
CA LYS A 208 -45.01 -38.64 7.70
C LYS A 208 -43.99 -38.22 8.77
N ASP A 209 -42.72 -38.16 8.41
CA ASP A 209 -41.65 -37.73 9.29
C ASP A 209 -41.67 -36.20 9.41
N GLU A 210 -42.47 -35.71 10.37
CA GLU A 210 -42.57 -34.28 10.69
C GLU A 210 -41.24 -33.70 11.20
N ALA A 211 -40.36 -34.51 11.81
CA ALA A 211 -39.04 -34.06 12.25
C ALA A 211 -38.10 -33.82 11.07
N LEU A 212 -38.14 -34.69 10.06
CA LEU A 212 -37.45 -34.49 8.78
C LEU A 212 -38.03 -33.27 8.02
N LYS A 213 -39.36 -33.10 7.99
CA LYS A 213 -40.00 -31.91 7.40
C LYS A 213 -39.61 -30.62 8.10
N LEU A 214 -39.52 -30.60 9.42
CA LEU A 214 -39.06 -29.42 10.16
C LEU A 214 -37.58 -29.15 9.88
N GLY A 215 -36.73 -30.18 9.88
CA GLY A 215 -35.31 -30.04 9.59
C GLY A 215 -35.01 -29.55 8.17
N CYS A 216 -35.72 -30.07 7.17
CA CYS A 216 -35.53 -29.74 5.75
C CYS A 216 -36.41 -28.59 5.25
N GLY A 217 -37.57 -28.37 5.86
CA GLY A 217 -38.57 -27.35 5.50
C GLY A 217 -38.33 -26.01 6.19
N ASN A 218 -37.60 -25.98 7.32
CA ASN A 218 -37.07 -24.75 7.94
C ASN A 218 -35.59 -24.52 7.60
N VAL A 219 -35.09 -24.93 6.42
CA VAL A 219 -33.82 -24.36 5.91
C VAL A 219 -34.06 -22.96 5.33
N GLN A 220 -34.83 -22.13 6.04
CA GLN A 220 -34.39 -20.77 6.25
C GLN A 220 -33.41 -20.91 7.40
N PHE A 221 -32.12 -20.90 7.11
CA PHE A 221 -31.13 -20.84 8.16
C PHE A 221 -31.53 -19.72 9.14
N ASP A 222 -32.10 -20.07 10.28
CA ASP A 222 -32.47 -19.07 11.28
C ASP A 222 -31.15 -18.48 11.78
N ASN A 223 -30.90 -17.22 11.37
CA ASN A 223 -29.65 -16.45 11.48
C ASN A 223 -28.57 -16.67 10.40
N ALA A 224 -28.83 -17.31 9.25
CA ALA A 224 -27.91 -17.07 8.13
C ALA A 224 -28.14 -15.70 7.51
N ASP A 225 -27.05 -15.14 7.03
CA ASP A 225 -27.06 -13.93 6.22
C ASP A 225 -28.12 -14.05 5.11
N PRO A 226 -29.05 -13.07 4.99
CA PRO A 226 -30.04 -13.01 3.91
C PRO A 226 -29.43 -13.02 2.49
N ASN A 227 -28.10 -12.86 2.34
CA ASN A 227 -27.38 -12.93 1.08
C ASN A 227 -27.03 -14.34 0.61
N LEU A 228 -27.27 -15.40 1.39
CA LEU A 228 -27.09 -16.76 0.90
C LEU A 228 -28.23 -17.12 -0.09
N PRO A 229 -27.91 -17.57 -1.31
CA PRO A 229 -28.93 -17.90 -2.30
C PRO A 229 -29.80 -19.06 -1.78
N PRO A 230 -31.12 -19.04 -2.04
CA PRO A 230 -31.99 -20.13 -1.64
C PRO A 230 -31.50 -21.43 -2.30
N LEU A 231 -31.49 -22.50 -1.51
CA LEU A 231 -31.29 -23.85 -2.01
C LEU A 231 -32.52 -24.22 -2.85
N ARG A 232 -32.47 -23.89 -4.14
CA ARG A 232 -33.29 -24.54 -5.17
C ARG A 232 -32.59 -25.78 -5.68
#